data_AF-W4V8Q8-F1
#
_entry.id   AF-W4V8Q8-F1
#
_cell.length_a   1.000
_cell.length_b   1.000
_cell.length_c   1.000
_cell.angle_alpha   90.00
_cell.angle_beta   90.00
_cell.angle_gamma   90.00
#
_symmetry.space_group_name_H-M   'P 1'
#
loop_
_entity.id
_entity.type
_entity.pdbx_description
1 polymer ?
#
loop_
_entity_poly.entity_id
_entity_poly.type
_entity_poly.pdbx_seq_one_letter_code
_entity_poly.pdbx_strand_id
1 'polypeptide(L)' 'MNSEGIKSPSKGLWNPIAVRRILLSRVYTGDTVQGVSEKISFKSKKTRRLPKEHWVITENTHEPIVSRRNMKRYRG' A
#
# COMPACT_ATOMS: atom_id res chain seq x y z
N MET A 1 15.73 1.09 11.12
CA MET A 1 15.75 0.63 9.71
C MET A 1 17.01 1.06 8.96
N ASN A 2 17.11 2.28 8.41
CA ASN A 2 18.30 2.68 7.63
C ASN A 2 19.58 2.74 8.49
N SER A 3 19.48 3.33 9.68
CA SER A 3 20.58 3.41 10.66
C SER A 3 20.99 2.05 11.24
N GLU A 4 20.09 1.06 11.17
CA GLU A 4 20.32 -0.32 11.64
C GLU A 4 20.76 -1.25 10.50
N GLY A 5 21.03 -0.71 9.30
CA GLY A 5 21.45 -1.51 8.14
C GLY A 5 20.35 -2.38 7.51
N ILE A 6 19.08 -2.23 7.91
CA ILE A 6 17.95 -2.98 7.36
C ILE A 6 17.62 -2.44 5.98
N LYS A 7 17.80 -3.28 4.95
CA LYS A 7 17.52 -2.92 3.56
C LYS A 7 16.02 -2.99 3.24
N SER A 8 15.57 -2.14 2.32
CA SER A 8 14.21 -2.20 1.78
C SER A 8 14.02 -3.40 0.84
N PRO A 9 12.78 -3.78 0.49
CA PRO A 9 12.53 -4.87 -0.45
C PRO A 9 13.21 -4.69 -1.82
N SER A 10 13.48 -3.45 -2.22
CA SER A 10 14.23 -3.12 -3.43
C SER A 10 15.75 -3.09 -3.22
N LYS A 11 16.26 -3.67 -2.12
CA LYS A 11 17.68 -3.75 -1.74
C LYS A 11 18.38 -2.41 -1.50
N GLY A 12 17.60 -1.33 -1.32
CA GLY A 12 18.11 0.02 -1.07
C GLY A 12 17.75 0.54 0.32
N LEU A 13 17.82 1.86 0.49
CA LEU A 13 17.34 2.54 1.69
C LEU A 13 15.81 2.56 1.75
N TRP A 14 15.27 2.61 2.96
CA TRP A 14 13.86 2.88 3.19
C TRP A 14 13.55 4.34 2.86
N ASN A 15 12.68 4.53 1.87
CA ASN A 15 12.13 5.83 1.54
C ASN A 15 10.98 6.17 2.52
N PRO A 16 11.04 7.29 3.26
CA PRO A 16 9.99 7.69 4.19
C PRO A 16 8.59 7.76 3.57
N ILE A 17 8.48 8.15 2.30
CA ILE A 17 7.22 8.21 1.55
C ILE A 17 6.68 6.80 1.31
N ALA A 18 7.55 5.84 0.99
CA ALA A 18 7.16 4.45 0.82
C ALA A 18 6.68 3.84 2.16
N VAL A 19 7.41 4.09 3.25
CA VAL A 19 7.01 3.69 4.61
C VAL A 19 5.65 4.28 4.97
N ARG A 20 5.44 5.58 4.73
CA ARG A 20 4.15 6.24 4.97
C ARG A 20 3.02 5.62 4.15
N ARG A 21 3.26 5.25 2.88
CA ARG A 21 2.26 4.56 2.05
C ARG A 21 1.86 3.20 2.62
N ILE A 22 2.83 2.45 3.15
CA ILE A 22 2.58 1.16 3.82
C ILE A 22 1.70 1.40 5.06
N LEU A 23 2.11 2.32 5.94
CA LEU A 23 1.37 2.63 7.17
C LEU A 23 -0.06 3.15 6.94
N LEU A 24 -0.33 3.75 5.78
CA LEU A 24 -1.64 4.31 5.43
C LEU A 24 -2.50 3.39 4.56
N SER A 25 -1.99 2.22 4.17
CA SER A 25 -2.68 1.29 3.29
C SER A 25 -3.74 0.47 4.04
N ARG A 26 -4.99 0.52 3.54
CA ARG A 26 -6.14 -0.24 4.07
C ARG A 26 -5.96 -1.75 4.07
N VAL A 27 -5.03 -2.24 3.25
CA VAL A 27 -4.70 -3.67 3.23
C VAL A 27 -4.27 -4.17 4.59
N TYR A 28 -3.50 -3.37 5.33
CA TYR A 28 -3.04 -3.76 6.67
C TYR A 28 -4.13 -3.65 7.74
N THR A 29 -5.29 -3.09 7.42
CA THR A 29 -6.47 -3.06 8.31
C THR A 29 -7.47 -4.17 7.99
N GLY A 30 -7.09 -5.19 7.22
CA GLY A 30 -7.92 -6.34 6.90
C GLY A 30 -8.79 -6.15 5.65
N ASP A 31 -8.65 -5.05 4.91
CA ASP A 31 -9.44 -4.80 3.70
C ASP A 31 -8.70 -5.31 2.44
N THR A 32 -9.41 -5.87 1.47
CA THR A 32 -8.85 -6.12 0.13
C THR A 32 -9.05 -4.88 -0.74
N VAL A 33 -7.97 -4.39 -1.38
CA VAL A 33 -8.03 -3.27 -2.33
C VAL A 33 -7.58 -3.73 -3.71
N GLN A 34 -8.46 -3.61 -4.70
CA GLN A 34 -8.21 -3.95 -6.11
C GLN A 34 -8.45 -2.76 -7.03
N GLY A 35 -8.00 -2.87 -8.28
CA GLY A 35 -8.16 -1.77 -9.26
C GLY A 35 -7.24 -0.58 -9.01
N VAL A 36 -6.14 -0.75 -8.27
CA VAL A 36 -5.20 0.36 -7.98
C VAL A 36 -4.40 0.77 -9.21
N SER A 37 -4.10 -0.19 -10.09
CA SER A 37 -3.37 0.03 -11.34
C SER A 37 -3.85 -0.91 -12.42
N GLU A 38 -3.81 -0.44 -13.66
CA GLU A 38 -4.14 -1.22 -14.85
C GLU A 38 -2.95 -1.26 -15.82
N LYS A 39 -2.98 -2.22 -16.73
CA LYS A 39 -2.02 -2.31 -17.83
C LYS A 39 -2.52 -1.44 -18.98
N ILE A 40 -1.68 -0.53 -19.48
CA ILE A 40 -2.08 0.41 -20.56
C ILE A 40 -2.35 -0.34 -21.87
N SER A 41 -1.61 -1.42 -22.12
CA SER A 41 -1.80 -2.28 -23.27
C SER A 41 -1.28 -3.68 -22.97
N PHE A 42 -1.96 -4.72 -23.47
CA PHE A 42 -1.54 -6.11 -23.28
C PHE A 42 -0.10 -6.37 -23.77
N LYS A 43 0.36 -5.65 -24.80
CA LYS A 43 1.70 -5.79 -25.40
C LYS A 43 2.78 -4.95 -24.71
N SER A 44 2.43 -4.05 -23.79
CA SER A 44 3.37 -3.14 -23.13
C SER A 44 3.55 -3.47 -21.64
N LYS A 45 4.75 -3.30 -21.09
CA LYS A 45 4.99 -3.39 -19.64
C LYS A 45 4.50 -2.15 -18.88
N LYS A 46 4.04 -1.12 -19.58
CA LYS A 46 3.57 0.13 -18.96
C LYS A 46 2.27 -0.10 -18.20
N THR A 47 2.26 0.34 -16.95
CA THR A 47 1.09 0.35 -16.08
C THR A 47 0.74 1.79 -15.72
N ARG A 48 -0.56 2.05 -15.50
CA ARG A 48 -1.06 3.34 -15.04
C ARG A 48 -1.79 3.14 -13.73
N ARG A 49 -1.63 4.10 -12.82
CA ARG A 49 -2.37 4.13 -11.56
C ARG A 49 -3.76 4.71 -11.81
N LEU A 50 -4.78 4.01 -11.32
CA LEU A 50 -6.16 4.43 -11.48
C LEU A 50 -6.59 5.41 -10.36
N PRO A 51 -7.52 6.32 -10.65
CA PRO A 51 -8.17 7.16 -9.63
C PRO A 51 -8.85 6.30 -8.56
N LYS A 52 -9.02 6.85 -7.34
CA LYS A 52 -9.55 6.09 -6.19
C LYS A 52 -10.99 5.64 -6.39
N GLU A 53 -11.73 6.35 -7.23
CA GLU A 53 -13.13 6.07 -7.57
C GLU A 53 -13.27 4.73 -8.31
N HIS A 54 -12.21 4.26 -8.96
CA HIS A 54 -12.16 2.95 -9.62
C HIS A 54 -11.66 1.83 -8.70
N TRP A 55 -11.23 2.16 -7.47
CA TRP A 55 -10.71 1.14 -6.57
C TRP A 55 -11.87 0.37 -5.95
N VAL A 56 -11.82 -0.95 -6.11
CA VAL A 56 -12.77 -1.85 -5.45
C VAL A 56 -12.18 -2.20 -4.08
N ILE A 57 -12.90 -1.83 -3.02
CA ILE A 57 -12.48 -2.09 -1.64
C ILE A 57 -13.51 -3.02 -1.01
N THR A 58 -13.06 -4.20 -0.61
CA THR A 58 -13.86 -5.14 0.20
C THR A 58 -13.32 -5.11 1.61
N GLU A 59 -14.15 -4.75 2.59
CA GLU A 59 -13.73 -4.63 3.98
C GLU A 59 -13.63 -5.98 4.69
N ASN A 60 -12.73 -6.10 5.66
CA ASN A 60 -12.59 -7.24 6.58
C ASN A 60 -12.52 -8.62 5.89
N THR A 61 -11.74 -8.72 4.82
CA THR A 61 -11.51 -9.97 4.09
C THR A 61 -10.50 -10.90 4.78
N HIS A 62 -9.69 -10.37 5.70
CA HIS A 62 -8.67 -11.11 6.43
C HIS A 62 -8.37 -10.45 7.78
N GLU A 63 -7.62 -11.17 8.62
CA GLU A 63 -7.21 -10.66 9.93
C GLU A 63 -6.32 -9.41 9.77
N PRO A 64 -6.67 -8.29 10.41
CA PRO A 64 -5.91 -7.05 10.31
C PRO A 64 -4.57 -7.16 11.03
N ILE A 65 -3.49 -6.83 10.34
CA ILE A 65 -2.15 -6.71 10.93
C ILE A 65 -2.08 -5.48 11.87
N VAL A 66 -2.82 -4.41 11.52
CA VAL A 66 -2.89 -3.16 12.30
C VAL A 66 -4.35 -2.78 12.52
N SER A 67 -4.70 -2.46 13.78
CA SER A 67 -6.06 -2.00 14.09
C SER A 67 -6.38 -0.66 13.42
N ARG A 68 -7.65 -0.47 13.02
CA ARG A 68 -8.13 0.80 12.45
C ARG A 68 -7.90 1.99 13.38
N ARG A 69 -7.93 1.78 14.70
CA ARG A 69 -7.60 2.79 15.72
C ARG A 69 -6.15 3.25 15.59
N ASN A 70 -5.20 2.33 15.47
CA ASN A 70 -3.79 2.66 15.32
C ASN A 70 -3.54 3.38 13.98
N MET A 71 -4.19 2.95 12.89
CA MET A 71 -4.05 3.62 11.60
C MET A 71 -4.52 5.08 11.62
N LYS A 72 -5.60 5.41 12.33
CA LYS A 72 -6.08 6.80 12.47
C LYS A 72 -5.02 7.72 13.06
N ARG A 73 -4.19 7.23 13.98
CA ARG A 73 -3.10 8.01 14.61
C ARG A 73 -2.03 8.44 13.60
N TYR A 74 -1.77 7.64 12.56
CA TYR A 74 -0.75 7.95 11.54
C TYR A 74 -1.28 8.85 10.41
N ARG A 75 -2.60 9.12 10.37
CA ARG A 75 -3.25 9.99 9.39
C ARG A 75 -3.31 11.46 9.83
N GLY A 76 -3.14 11.73 11.13
CA GLY A 76 -3.08 13.07 11.71
C GLY A 76 -1.70 13.67 11.63
#